data_AF-A0A1M4S4C4-F1
#
_entry.id   AF-A0A1M4S4C4-F1
#
_cell.length_a   1.000
_cell.length_b   1.000
_cell.length_c   1.000
_cell.angle_alpha   90.00
_cell.angle_beta   90.00
_cell.angle_gamma   90.00
#
_symmetry.space_group_name_H-M   'P 1'
#
loop_
_entity.id
_entity.type
_entity.pdbx_description
1 polymer ?
#
loop_
_entity_poly.entity_id
_entity_poly.type
_entity_poly.pdbx_seq_one_letter_code
_entity_poly.pdbx_strand_id
1 'polypeptide(L)'
;MSIDATLRLLSKARGLDVTALATAIPRAGIRTVEAWLKGEKLPGRDQIDALARALGVPAGALLAELAQTLDPARTRGEHALLAAYRALPPRQQGALLEVARGLAAAARLADPVPPRPTAPRRRHATRRPRTQSPR
;
A
#
# COMPACT_ATOMS: atom_id res chain seq x y z
N MET A 1 -8.11 -0.51 -6.57
CA MET A 1 -7.85 0.91 -6.23
C MET A 1 -8.14 1.09 -4.76
N SER A 2 -7.62 2.12 -4.08
CA SER A 2 -7.96 2.34 -2.68
C SER A 2 -9.35 2.97 -2.56
N ILE A 3 -10.12 2.58 -1.54
CA ILE A 3 -11.51 3.03 -1.35
C ILE A 3 -11.65 4.56 -1.28
N ASP A 4 -10.66 5.26 -0.73
CA ASP A 4 -10.61 6.72 -0.65
C ASP A 4 -10.52 7.38 -2.04
N ALA A 5 -9.82 6.75 -2.98
CA ALA A 5 -9.78 7.21 -4.37
C ALA A 5 -11.13 6.99 -5.06
N THR A 6 -11.78 5.85 -4.81
CA THR A 6 -13.13 5.56 -5.30
C THR A 6 -14.16 6.55 -4.75
N LEU A 7 -14.13 6.83 -3.44
CA LEU A 7 -15.04 7.79 -2.82
C LEU A 7 -14.85 9.21 -3.36
N ARG A 8 -13.59 9.65 -3.57
CA ARG A 8 -13.27 10.95 -4.18
C ARG A 8 -13.73 11.06 -5.63
N LEU A 9 -13.61 9.97 -6.40
CA LEU A 9 -14.08 9.93 -7.77
C LEU A 9 -15.61 10.02 -7.83
N LEU A 10 -16.30 9.23 -7.01
CA LEU A 10 -17.76 9.19 -6.96
C LEU A 10 -18.34 10.51 -6.43
N SER A 11 -17.74 11.12 -5.42
CA SER A 11 -18.18 12.42 -4.90
C SER A 11 -18.04 13.51 -5.96
N LYS A 12 -16.90 13.53 -6.68
CA LYS A 12 -16.67 14.46 -7.78
C LYS A 12 -17.64 14.25 -8.95
N ALA A 13 -17.91 13.00 -9.32
CA ALA A 13 -18.86 12.66 -10.38
C ALA A 13 -20.31 13.07 -10.02
N ARG A 14 -20.64 13.09 -8.73
CA ARG A 14 -21.95 13.53 -8.22
C ARG A 14 -22.01 15.02 -7.87
N GLY A 15 -20.89 15.75 -7.97
CA GLY A 15 -20.82 17.16 -7.56
C GLY A 15 -21.04 17.37 -6.06
N LEU A 16 -20.83 16.33 -5.25
CA LEU A 16 -21.00 16.40 -3.80
C LEU A 16 -19.68 16.79 -3.14
N ASP A 17 -19.72 17.87 -2.37
CA ASP A 17 -18.61 18.26 -1.49
C ASP A 17 -18.68 17.52 -0.15
N VAL A 18 -17.63 17.68 0.67
CA VAL A 18 -17.50 17.03 1.98
C VAL A 18 -18.65 17.42 2.91
N THR A 19 -19.11 18.67 2.82
CA THR A 19 -20.24 19.20 3.60
C THR A 19 -21.55 18.53 3.21
N ALA A 20 -21.85 18.41 1.92
CA ALA A 20 -23.05 17.74 1.41
C ALA A 20 -23.05 16.25 1.77
N LEU A 21 -21.89 15.59 1.70
CA LEU A 21 -21.73 14.20 2.18
C LEU A 21 -21.98 14.08 3.69
N ALA A 22 -21.41 14.97 4.50
CA ALA A 22 -21.62 14.97 5.94
C ALA A 22 -23.09 15.24 6.32
N THR A 23 -23.79 16.09 5.57
CA THR A 23 -25.23 16.32 5.76
C THR A 23 -26.07 15.10 5.39
N ALA A 24 -25.67 14.35 4.36
CA ALA A 24 -26.40 13.17 3.91
C ALA A 24 -26.20 11.94 4.80
N ILE A 25 -25.17 11.93 5.66
CA ILE A 25 -24.77 10.75 6.44
C ILE A 25 -25.06 10.97 7.94
N PRO A 26 -26.04 10.25 8.52
CA PRO A 26 -26.34 10.36 9.94
C PRO A 26 -25.10 10.04 10.80
N ARG A 27 -24.84 10.86 11.82
CA ARG A 27 -23.76 10.67 12.80
C ARG A 27 -22.32 10.76 12.23
N ALA A 28 -22.14 11.19 10.98
CA ALA A 28 -20.83 11.46 10.41
C ALA A 28 -20.60 12.96 10.23
N GLY A 29 -19.75 13.55 11.08
CA GLY A 29 -19.33 14.94 10.91
C GLY A 29 -18.36 15.11 9.73
N ILE A 30 -18.17 16.35 9.30
CA ILE A 30 -17.26 16.75 8.20
C ILE A 30 -15.87 16.11 8.39
N ARG A 31 -15.29 16.19 9.60
CA ARG A 31 -13.99 15.59 9.93
C ARG A 31 -13.94 14.08 9.69
N THR A 32 -15.03 13.38 9.97
CA THR A 32 -15.11 11.92 9.76
C THR A 32 -15.15 11.60 8.27
N VAL A 33 -15.92 12.37 7.50
CA VAL A 33 -15.96 12.23 6.04
C VAL A 33 -14.61 12.56 5.40
N GLU A 34 -13.92 13.60 5.86
CA GLU A 34 -12.56 13.90 5.42
C GLU A 34 -11.59 12.75 5.71
N ALA A 35 -11.66 12.16 6.91
CA ALA A 35 -10.82 11.03 7.28
C ALA A 35 -11.08 9.82 6.36
N TRP A 36 -12.31 9.60 5.90
CA TRP A 36 -12.63 8.57 4.91
C TRP A 36 -12.07 8.90 3.53
N LEU A 37 -12.22 10.15 3.08
CA LEU A 37 -11.69 10.60 1.78
C LEU A 37 -10.16 10.67 1.73
N LYS A 38 -9.50 10.77 2.89
CA LYS A 38 -8.04 10.69 3.03
C LYS A 38 -7.53 9.26 3.25
N GLY A 39 -8.42 8.29 3.49
CA GLY A 39 -8.06 6.91 3.80
C GLY A 39 -7.50 6.69 5.22
N GLU A 40 -7.62 7.68 6.10
CA GLU A 40 -7.17 7.61 7.50
C GLU A 40 -8.09 6.74 8.36
N LYS A 41 -9.37 6.64 7.98
CA LYS A 41 -10.39 5.87 8.69
C LYS A 41 -11.29 5.14 7.69
N LEU A 42 -11.77 3.95 8.06
CA LEU A 42 -12.80 3.24 7.30
C LEU A 42 -14.21 3.55 7.83
N PRO A 43 -15.20 3.73 6.96
CA PRO A 43 -16.60 3.83 7.36
C PRO A 43 -17.11 2.49 7.89
N GLY A 44 -17.97 2.52 8.90
CA GLY A 44 -18.71 1.35 9.38
C GLY A 44 -19.84 0.95 8.43
N ARG A 45 -20.48 -0.21 8.66
CA ARG A 45 -21.52 -0.77 7.78
C ARG A 45 -22.68 0.20 7.51
N ASP A 46 -23.27 0.76 8.57
CA ASP A 46 -24.39 1.70 8.43
C ASP A 46 -23.98 2.99 7.68
N GLN A 47 -22.71 3.40 7.83
CA GLN A 47 -22.15 4.56 7.16
C GLN A 47 -21.88 4.28 5.69
N ILE A 48 -21.50 3.04 5.33
CA ILE A 48 -21.36 2.59 3.95
C ILE A 48 -22.72 2.58 3.26
N ASP A 49 -23.77 2.12 3.94
CA ASP A 49 -25.13 2.14 3.39
C ASP A 49 -25.66 3.57 3.18
N ALA A 50 -25.28 4.51 4.06
CA ALA A 50 -25.59 5.92 3.88
C ALA A 50 -24.77 6.57 2.75
N LEU A 51 -23.47 6.26 2.66
CA LEU A 51 -22.59 6.69 1.55
C LEU A 51 -23.09 6.18 0.20
N ALA A 52 -23.50 4.91 0.14
CA ALA A 52 -24.05 4.27 -1.04
C ALA A 52 -25.29 5.00 -1.55
N ARG A 53 -26.22 5.33 -0.63
CA ARG A 53 -27.41 6.10 -0.94
C ARG A 53 -27.09 7.52 -1.42
N ALA A 54 -26.19 8.22 -0.73
CA ALA A 54 -25.79 9.58 -1.10
C ALA A 54 -25.09 9.65 -2.47
N LEU A 55 -24.25 8.66 -2.78
CA LEU A 55 -23.51 8.57 -4.04
C LEU A 55 -24.33 7.92 -5.16
N GLY A 56 -25.52 7.37 -4.85
CA GLY A 56 -26.39 6.68 -5.80
C GLY A 56 -25.76 5.41 -6.37
N VAL A 57 -25.04 4.65 -5.54
CA VAL A 57 -24.41 3.37 -5.90
C VAL A 57 -24.91 2.26 -4.98
N PRO A 58 -24.92 0.98 -5.43
CA PRO A 58 -25.29 -0.13 -4.56
C PRO A 58 -24.31 -0.28 -3.40
N ALA A 59 -24.80 -0.45 -2.17
CA ALA A 59 -23.94 -0.67 -1.00
C ALA A 59 -23.06 -1.92 -1.16
N GLY A 60 -23.58 -2.97 -1.79
CA GLY A 60 -22.81 -4.17 -2.12
C GLY A 60 -21.61 -3.90 -3.04
N ALA A 61 -21.69 -2.92 -3.93
CA ALA A 61 -20.58 -2.55 -4.81
C ALA A 61 -19.49 -1.80 -4.03
N LEU A 62 -19.88 -0.86 -3.14
CA LEU A 62 -18.92 -0.19 -2.24
C LEU A 62 -18.26 -1.17 -1.27
N LEU A 63 -19.02 -2.14 -0.74
CA LEU A 63 -18.48 -3.21 0.11
C LEU A 63 -17.55 -4.14 -0.67
N ALA A 64 -17.85 -4.44 -1.94
CA ALA A 64 -16.97 -5.24 -2.78
C ALA A 64 -15.63 -4.53 -3.05
N GLU A 65 -15.64 -3.21 -3.29
CA GLU A 65 -14.41 -2.42 -3.43
C GLU A 65 -13.60 -2.36 -2.13
N LEU A 66 -14.28 -2.25 -0.98
CA LEU A 66 -13.64 -2.36 0.33
C LEU A 66 -13.01 -3.74 0.53
N ALA A 67 -13.73 -4.80 0.19
CA ALA A 67 -13.22 -6.17 0.28
C ALA A 67 -11.99 -6.37 -0.61
N GLN A 68 -12.01 -5.88 -1.85
CA GLN A 68 -10.86 -5.92 -2.76
C GLN A 68 -9.64 -5.14 -2.22
N THR A 69 -9.86 -4.01 -1.54
CA THR A 69 -8.76 -3.23 -0.95
C THR A 69 -8.13 -3.95 0.25
N LEU A 70 -8.95 -4.67 1.02
CA LEU A 70 -8.52 -5.41 2.20
C LEU A 70 -8.08 -6.85 1.88
N ASP A 71 -8.10 -7.22 0.61
CA ASP A 71 -7.79 -8.57 0.17
C ASP A 71 -6.29 -8.83 0.21
N PRO A 72 -5.81 -9.78 1.02
CA PRO A 72 -4.41 -10.18 0.95
C PRO A 72 -4.09 -10.94 -0.34
N ALA A 73 -5.09 -11.48 -1.03
CA ALA A 73 -4.93 -12.17 -2.31
C ALA A 73 -5.26 -11.21 -3.45
N ARG A 74 -4.26 -10.88 -4.26
CA ARG A 74 -4.39 -9.95 -5.40
C ARG A 74 -4.97 -10.63 -6.64
N THR A 75 -5.01 -11.96 -6.66
CA THR A 75 -5.46 -12.75 -7.82
C THR A 75 -6.33 -13.94 -7.41
N ARG A 76 -7.18 -14.44 -8.33
CA ARG A 76 -8.01 -15.63 -8.13
C ARG A 76 -7.19 -16.88 -7.76
N GLY A 77 -5.97 -17.00 -8.28
CA GLY A 77 -5.04 -18.07 -7.92
C GLY A 77 -4.58 -17.97 -6.46
N GLU A 78 -4.22 -16.77 -6.00
CA GLU A 78 -3.85 -16.52 -4.61
C GLU A 78 -5.00 -16.79 -3.64
N HIS A 79 -6.24 -16.52 -4.05
CA HIS A 79 -7.43 -16.89 -3.28
C HIS A 79 -7.56 -18.39 -3.09
N ALA A 80 -7.42 -19.16 -4.17
CA ALA A 80 -7.50 -20.61 -4.11
C ALA A 80 -6.39 -21.18 -3.23
N LEU A 81 -5.18 -20.63 -3.32
CA LEU A 81 -4.04 -21.01 -2.47
C LEU A 81 -4.29 -20.70 -0.99
N LEU A 82 -4.83 -19.53 -0.68
CA LEU A 82 -5.18 -19.12 0.69
C LEU A 82 -6.30 -20.00 1.27
N ALA A 83 -7.30 -20.34 0.45
CA ALA A 83 -8.38 -21.24 0.84
C ALA A 83 -7.85 -22.66 1.12
N ALA A 84 -6.98 -23.18 0.24
CA ALA A 84 -6.32 -24.47 0.44
C ALA A 84 -5.49 -24.47 1.74
N TYR A 85 -4.70 -23.42 1.97
CA TYR A 85 -3.93 -23.25 3.21
C TYR A 85 -4.82 -23.29 4.46
N ARG A 86 -5.93 -22.52 4.46
CA ARG A 86 -6.88 -22.47 5.58
C ARG A 86 -7.57 -23.81 5.86
N ALA A 87 -7.71 -24.66 4.85
CA ALA A 87 -8.29 -26.00 5.00
C ALA A 87 -7.32 -27.03 5.60
N LEU A 88 -6.01 -26.75 5.61
CA LEU A 88 -5.01 -27.65 6.18
C LEU A 88 -5.06 -27.65 7.73
N PRO A 89 -4.69 -28.76 8.39
CA PRO A 89 -4.55 -28.80 9.84
C PRO A 89 -3.38 -27.91 10.33
N PRO A 90 -3.43 -27.40 11.58
CA PRO A 90 -2.46 -26.42 12.10
C PRO A 90 -0.99 -26.83 11.98
N ARG A 91 -0.68 -28.13 12.14
CA ARG A 91 0.70 -28.65 11.98
C ARG A 91 1.21 -28.49 10.54
N GLN A 92 0.36 -28.75 9.56
CA GLN A 92 0.73 -28.67 8.13
C GLN A 92 0.80 -27.21 7.66
N GLN A 93 -0.09 -26.36 8.18
CA GLN A 93 0.02 -24.91 8.00
C GLN A 93 1.37 -24.37 8.49
N GLY A 94 1.77 -24.74 9.72
CA GLY A 94 3.06 -24.35 10.28
C GLY A 94 4.26 -24.84 9.46
N ALA A 95 4.23 -26.10 9.03
CA ALA A 95 5.28 -26.65 8.17
C ALA A 95 5.42 -25.89 6.84
N LEU A 96 4.30 -25.54 6.20
CA LEU A 96 4.31 -24.77 4.95
C LEU A 96 4.91 -23.37 5.15
N LEU A 97 4.56 -22.69 6.25
CA LEU A 97 5.11 -21.38 6.57
C LEU A 97 6.61 -21.42 6.80
N GLU A 98 7.12 -22.45 7.45
CA GLU A 98 8.56 -22.62 7.67
C GLU A 98 9.33 -22.83 6.36
N VAL A 99 8.79 -23.66 5.46
CA VAL A 99 9.38 -23.84 4.12
C VAL A 99 9.37 -22.52 3.35
N ALA A 100 8.25 -21.81 3.33
CA ALA A 100 8.14 -20.51 2.66
C ALA A 100 9.14 -19.48 3.24
N ARG A 101 9.32 -19.48 4.56
CA ARG A 101 10.29 -18.61 5.26
C ARG A 101 11.73 -18.95 4.86
N GLY A 102 12.07 -20.23 4.78
CA GLY A 102 13.39 -20.69 4.34
C GLY A 102 13.69 -20.28 2.89
N LEU A 103 12.73 -20.47 1.99
CA LEU A 103 12.85 -20.08 0.58
C LEU A 103 12.99 -18.56 0.41
N ALA A 104 12.21 -17.77 1.15
CA ALA A 104 12.31 -16.32 1.13
C ALA A 104 13.66 -15.81 1.67
N ALA A 105 14.20 -16.44 2.72
CA ALA A 105 15.52 -16.12 3.24
C ALA A 105 16.64 -16.45 2.24
N ALA A 106 16.55 -17.61 1.58
CA ALA A 106 17.50 -18.01 0.53
C ALA A 106 17.48 -17.06 -0.68
N ALA A 107 16.28 -16.62 -1.11
CA ALA A 107 16.14 -15.67 -2.21
C ALA A 107 16.80 -14.31 -1.92
N ARG A 108 16.65 -13.78 -0.69
CA ARG A 108 17.28 -12.52 -0.27
C ARG A 108 18.81 -12.60 -0.20
N LEU A 109 19.36 -13.78 0.07
CA LEU A 109 20.81 -13.99 0.09
C LEU A 109 21.39 -14.19 -1.31
N ALA A 110 20.54 -14.53 -2.30
CA ALA A 110 20.91 -14.66 -3.69
C ALA A 110 20.93 -13.31 -4.45
N ASP A 111 20.41 -12.22 -3.85
CA ASP A 111 20.55 -10.89 -4.40
C ASP A 111 22.03 -10.47 -4.42
N PRO A 112 22.60 -10.12 -5.58
CA PRO A 112 24.00 -9.73 -5.67
C PRO A 112 24.23 -8.44 -4.88
N VAL A 113 25.12 -8.53 -3.88
CA VAL A 113 25.63 -7.36 -3.17
C VAL A 113 26.18 -6.37 -4.22
N PRO A 114 25.68 -5.12 -4.29
CA PRO A 114 26.22 -4.16 -5.24
C PRO A 114 27.71 -3.98 -4.96
N PRO A 115 28.57 -3.94 -5.99
CA PRO A 115 30.01 -3.86 -5.79
C PRO A 115 30.32 -2.63 -4.95
N ARG A 116 31.05 -2.83 -3.83
CA ARG A 116 31.55 -1.74 -2.99
C ARG A 116 32.28 -0.74 -3.90
N PRO A 117 31.98 0.56 -3.83
CA PRO A 117 32.72 1.55 -4.61
C PRO A 117 34.20 1.47 -4.20
N THR A 118 35.05 1.04 -5.13
CA THR A 118 36.50 1.04 -4.94
C THR A 118 36.94 2.48 -4.68
N ALA A 119 37.55 2.70 -3.52
CA ALA A 119 38.03 4.01 -3.09
C ALA A 119 38.87 4.69 -4.19
N PRO A 120 38.73 6.01 -4.40
CA PRO A 120 39.43 6.70 -5.46
C PRO A 120 40.94 6.61 -5.25
N ARG A 121 41.61 6.00 -6.23
CA ARG A 121 43.07 5.88 -6.31
C ARG A 121 43.68 7.29 -6.32
N ARG A 122 44.22 7.72 -5.17
CA ARG A 122 44.93 9.00 -4.99
C ARG A 122 45.98 9.14 -6.11
N ARG A 123 45.74 10.03 -7.07
CA ARG A 123 46.75 10.44 -8.05
C ARG A 123 47.82 11.24 -7.30
N HIS A 124 49.03 10.71 -7.25
CA HIS A 124 50.20 11.44 -6.80
C HIS A 124 50.42 12.65 -7.71
N ALA A 125 50.25 13.85 -7.17
CA ALA A 125 50.58 15.09 -7.86
C ALA A 125 52.10 15.18 -8.03
N THR A 126 52.56 15.11 -9.28
CA THR A 126 53.93 15.41 -9.68
C THR A 126 54.26 16.85 -9.31
N ARG A 127 55.20 16.98 -8.37
CA ARG A 127 55.78 18.21 -7.85
C ARG A 127 56.57 18.92 -8.96
N ARG A 128 56.05 20.02 -9.50
CA ARG A 128 56.80 20.91 -10.42
C ARG A 128 57.92 21.63 -9.65
N PRO A 129 59.15 21.71 -10.17
CA PRO A 129 60.22 22.47 -9.56
C PRO A 129 59.99 23.98 -9.78
N ARG A 130 60.04 24.76 -8.70
CA ARG A 130 59.96 26.22 -8.75
C ARG A 130 61.39 26.78 -8.70
N THR A 131 61.70 27.49 -9.77
CA THR A 131 62.82 28.36 -10.08
C THR A 131 63.47 29.07 -8.88
N GLN A 132 64.80 28.95 -8.76
CA GLN A 132 65.65 29.88 -8.03
C GLN A 132 65.99 31.06 -8.94
N SER A 133 65.80 32.29 -8.44
CA SER A 133 66.45 33.49 -9.00
C SER A 133 67.31 34.13 -7.90
N PRO A 134 68.49 34.67 -8.25
CA PRO A 134 69.49 35.09 -7.28
C PRO A 134 69.47 36.59 -6.94
N ARG A 135 70.14 36.88 -5.82
CA ARG A 135 70.60 38.16 -5.25
C ARG A 135 69.72 38.76 -4.16
#